data_AF-A0A834W515-F1
#
_entry.id   AF-A0A834W515-F1
#
_cell.length_a   1.000
_cell.length_b   1.000
_cell.length_c   1.000
_cell.angle_alpha   90.00
_cell.angle_beta   90.00
_cell.angle_gamma   90.00
#
_symmetry.space_group_name_H-M   'P 1'
#
loop_
_entity.id
_entity.type
_entity.pdbx_description
1 polymer ?
#
loop_
_entity_poly.entity_id
_entity_poly.type
_entity_poly.pdbx_seq_one_letter_code
_entity_poly.pdbx_strand_id
1 'polypeptide(L)'
;MAVVYLVALTFLLFQKRSDARQFMKFLHPDLGVELPERSYGADCRIYLPENPTSRFKNVYETLFDEFVLAHIIGWWGKAILIRNQPLLWVLSIGFELMELTFRHMLPNFNECWWDSIILDILICNWFGKN
;
A
#
# COMPACT_ATOMS: atom_id res chain seq x y z
N MET A 1 25.52 7.41 -4.94
CA MET A 1 24.30 6.56 -4.91
C MET A 1 23.02 7.39 -5.01
N ALA A 2 22.76 8.38 -4.15
CA ALA A 2 21.53 9.19 -4.20
C ALA A 2 21.29 9.91 -5.55
N VAL A 3 22.32 10.47 -6.17
CA VAL A 3 22.20 11.13 -7.49
C VAL A 3 21.80 10.15 -8.59
N VAL A 4 22.43 8.97 -8.63
CA VAL A 4 22.10 7.91 -9.61
C VAL A 4 20.67 7.43 -9.43
N TYR A 5 20.24 7.22 -8.19
CA TYR A 5 18.87 6.85 -7.87
C TYR A 5 17.86 7.91 -8.35
N LEU A 6 18.12 9.18 -8.07
CA LEU A 6 17.23 10.27 -8.49
C LEU A 6 17.15 10.41 -10.02
N VAL A 7 18.28 10.27 -10.72
CA VAL A 7 18.31 10.28 -12.18
C VAL A 7 17.53 9.09 -12.76
N ALA A 8 17.68 7.90 -12.17
CA ALA A 8 16.93 6.72 -12.58
C ALA A 8 15.41 6.89 -12.36
N LEU A 9 14.99 7.44 -11.22
CA LEU A 9 13.58 7.75 -10.96
C LEU A 9 13.03 8.77 -11.94
N THR A 10 13.78 9.85 -12.21
CA THR A 10 13.38 10.87 -13.19
C THR A 10 13.22 10.26 -14.58
N PHE A 11 14.15 9.39 -14.99
CA PHE A 11 14.05 8.66 -16.26
C PHE A 11 12.78 7.80 -16.33
N LEU A 12 12.52 7.00 -15.29
CA LEU A 12 11.34 6.12 -15.21
C LEU A 12 10.03 6.92 -15.22
N LEU A 13 10.00 8.09 -14.59
CA LEU A 13 8.83 8.97 -14.53
C LEU A 13 8.36 9.43 -15.93
N PHE A 14 9.30 9.59 -16.88
CA PHE A 14 8.99 9.99 -18.25
C PHE A 14 8.72 8.80 -19.20
N GLN A 15 8.79 7.55 -18.72
CA GLN A 15 8.46 6.38 -19.53
C GLN A 15 6.96 6.10 -19.53
N LYS A 16 6.44 5.50 -20.61
CA LYS A 16 5.10 4.92 -20.60
C LYS A 16 5.10 3.68 -19.71
N ARG A 17 3.93 3.34 -19.13
CA ARG A 17 3.77 2.14 -18.27
C ARG A 17 4.29 0.86 -18.93
N SER A 18 4.05 0.67 -20.24
CA SER A 18 4.55 -0.47 -21.01
C SER A 18 6.07 -0.51 -21.06
N ASP A 19 6.70 0.62 -21.31
CA ASP A 19 8.12 0.75 -21.60
C ASP A 19 8.92 0.66 -20.29
N ALA A 20 8.43 1.33 -19.23
CA ALA A 20 8.96 1.21 -17.87
C ALA A 20 8.94 -0.26 -17.40
N ARG A 21 7.83 -0.97 -17.65
CA ARG A 21 7.70 -2.38 -17.32
C ARG A 21 8.70 -3.25 -18.07
N GLN A 22 8.87 -3.06 -19.38
CA GLN A 22 9.89 -3.81 -20.14
C GLN A 22 11.31 -3.45 -19.69
N PHE A 23 11.57 -2.21 -19.30
CA PHE A 23 12.87 -1.80 -18.76
C PHE A 23 13.26 -2.57 -17.49
N MET A 24 12.29 -2.96 -16.65
CA MET A 24 12.57 -3.75 -15.45
C MET A 24 13.22 -5.12 -15.75
N LYS A 25 13.13 -5.63 -16.99
CA LYS A 25 13.82 -6.88 -17.40
C LYS A 25 15.34 -6.79 -17.34
N PHE A 26 15.91 -5.59 -17.39
CA PHE A 26 17.36 -5.40 -17.21
C PHE A 26 17.81 -5.66 -15.76
N LEU A 27 16.89 -5.61 -14.79
CA LEU A 27 17.19 -5.94 -13.39
C LEU A 27 16.96 -7.43 -13.10
N HIS A 28 15.86 -8.01 -13.61
CA HIS A 28 15.54 -9.42 -13.41
C HIS A 28 14.72 -9.98 -14.58
N PRO A 29 15.06 -11.16 -15.11
CA PRO A 29 14.43 -11.72 -16.31
C PRO A 29 12.93 -11.99 -16.16
N ASP A 30 12.46 -12.30 -14.96
CA ASP A 30 11.03 -12.61 -14.69
C ASP A 30 10.14 -11.36 -14.61
N LEU A 31 10.71 -10.16 -14.72
CA LEU A 31 9.94 -8.91 -14.73
C LEU A 31 9.37 -8.59 -16.12
N GLY A 32 8.59 -7.51 -16.21
CA GLY A 32 8.06 -7.04 -17.49
C GLY A 32 6.71 -7.63 -17.90
N VAL A 33 6.00 -8.24 -16.95
CA VAL A 33 4.63 -8.77 -17.10
C VAL A 33 3.62 -7.87 -16.40
N GLU A 34 2.35 -7.90 -16.83
CA GLU A 34 1.27 -7.22 -16.11
C GLU A 34 1.00 -7.91 -14.79
N LEU A 35 1.09 -7.14 -13.70
CA LEU A 35 0.60 -7.62 -12.42
C LEU A 35 -0.90 -7.38 -12.37
N PRO A 36 -1.69 -8.34 -11.86
CA PRO A 36 -3.12 -8.16 -11.71
C PRO A 36 -3.38 -7.01 -10.73
N GLU A 37 -4.11 -5.99 -11.18
CA GLU A 37 -4.64 -4.95 -10.29
C GLU A 37 -5.81 -5.55 -9.51
N ARG A 38 -5.81 -5.38 -8.19
CA ARG A 38 -6.86 -5.87 -7.29
C ARG A 38 -7.61 -4.69 -6.72
N SER A 39 -8.93 -4.76 -6.65
CA SER A 39 -9.72 -3.80 -5.88
C SER A 39 -10.10 -4.42 -4.54
N TYR A 40 -9.47 -3.93 -3.47
CA TYR A 40 -9.71 -4.39 -2.10
C TYR A 40 -11.09 -3.94 -1.56
N GLY A 41 -11.58 -2.82 -2.06
CA GLY A 41 -12.84 -2.16 -1.69
C GLY A 41 -14.06 -2.62 -2.48
N ALA A 42 -13.98 -3.76 -3.19
CA ALA A 42 -15.12 -4.28 -3.96
C ALA A 42 -16.27 -4.79 -3.07
N ASP A 43 -15.95 -5.36 -1.90
CA ASP A 43 -16.91 -5.76 -0.87
C ASP A 43 -16.34 -5.50 0.53
N CYS A 44 -16.83 -4.47 1.20
CA CYS A 44 -16.31 -4.05 2.52
C CYS A 44 -17.05 -4.62 3.71
N ARG A 45 -17.85 -5.68 3.51
CA ARG A 45 -18.53 -6.35 4.62
C ARG A 45 -17.53 -7.12 5.47
N ILE A 46 -17.50 -6.80 6.77
CA ILE A 46 -16.66 -7.51 7.75
C ILE A 46 -17.17 -8.95 7.93
N TYR A 47 -18.48 -9.16 7.86
CA TYR A 47 -19.13 -10.45 8.07
C TYR A 47 -19.97 -10.85 6.86
N LEU A 48 -19.65 -12.00 6.25
CA LEU A 48 -20.31 -12.61 5.10
C LEU A 48 -20.94 -13.95 5.50
N PRO A 49 -22.20 -13.96 6.00
CA PRO A 49 -22.87 -15.19 6.41
C PRO A 49 -23.10 -16.18 5.25
N GLU A 50 -23.18 -15.69 4.02
CA GLU A 50 -23.41 -16.48 2.80
C GLU A 50 -22.16 -17.20 2.29
N ASN A 51 -20.98 -16.88 2.82
CA ASN A 51 -19.73 -17.44 2.33
C ASN A 51 -19.49 -18.84 2.93
N PRO A 52 -19.33 -19.89 2.10
CA PRO A 52 -19.21 -21.27 2.58
C PRO A 52 -17.86 -21.56 3.24
N THR A 53 -16.82 -20.78 2.95
CA THR A 53 -15.44 -21.05 3.39
C THR A 53 -15.07 -20.27 4.66
N SER A 54 -15.40 -18.98 4.71
CA SER A 54 -15.15 -18.16 5.90
C SER A 54 -16.14 -17.01 5.98
N ARG A 55 -16.76 -16.86 7.15
CA ARG A 55 -17.68 -15.76 7.43
C ARG A 55 -16.98 -14.41 7.58
N PHE A 56 -15.65 -14.38 7.68
CA PHE A 56 -14.83 -13.17 7.76
C PHE A 56 -13.80 -13.15 6.62
N LYS A 57 -14.17 -13.69 5.44
CA LYS A 57 -13.26 -13.86 4.32
C LYS A 57 -12.49 -12.57 3.98
N ASN A 58 -13.19 -11.45 3.81
CA ASN A 58 -12.57 -10.19 3.37
C ASN A 58 -11.58 -9.67 4.41
N VAL A 59 -11.92 -9.78 5.70
CA VAL A 59 -11.00 -9.42 6.80
C VAL A 59 -9.76 -10.31 6.80
N TYR A 60 -9.93 -11.61 6.62
CA TYR A 60 -8.80 -12.54 6.60
C TYR A 60 -7.89 -12.30 5.39
N GLU A 61 -8.46 -12.07 4.21
CA GLU A 61 -7.68 -11.78 3.00
C GLU A 61 -6.89 -10.46 3.14
N THR A 62 -7.48 -9.41 3.73
CA THR A 62 -6.77 -8.15 4.00
C THR A 62 -5.67 -8.31 5.06
N LEU A 63 -5.96 -8.97 6.19
CA LEU A 63 -4.98 -9.12 7.28
C LEU A 63 -3.72 -9.90 6.91
N PHE A 64 -3.83 -10.79 5.93
CA PHE A 64 -2.73 -11.64 5.46
C PHE A 64 -2.16 -11.20 4.09
N ASP A 65 -2.43 -9.97 3.67
CA ASP A 65 -1.84 -9.37 2.48
C ASP A 65 -0.43 -8.79 2.79
N GLU A 66 0.45 -8.78 1.78
CA GLU A 66 1.77 -8.17 1.85
C GLU A 66 1.76 -6.69 2.29
N PHE A 67 0.68 -5.96 2.02
CA PHE A 67 0.57 -4.54 2.36
C PHE A 67 0.52 -4.28 3.87
N VAL A 68 0.00 -5.20 4.69
CA VAL A 68 0.02 -5.08 6.16
C VAL A 68 1.45 -5.08 6.69
N LEU A 69 2.30 -5.97 6.17
CA LEU A 69 3.72 -6.00 6.53
C LEU A 69 4.46 -4.74 6.05
N ALA A 70 4.14 -4.26 4.84
CA ALA A 70 4.69 -3.03 4.31
C ALA A 70 4.33 -1.82 5.20
N HIS A 71 3.09 -1.74 5.70
CA HIS A 71 2.65 -0.71 6.63
C HIS A 71 3.40 -0.76 7.95
N ILE A 72 3.51 -1.93 8.59
CA ILE A 72 4.22 -2.08 9.87
C ILE A 72 5.70 -1.70 9.73
N ILE A 73 6.40 -2.25 8.73
CA ILE A 73 7.83 -1.99 8.52
C ILE A 73 8.04 -0.52 8.10
N GLY A 74 7.18 0.00 7.24
CA GLY A 74 7.19 1.39 6.80
C GLY A 74 6.99 2.36 7.96
N TRP A 75 6.05 2.07 8.86
CA TRP A 75 5.82 2.85 10.08
C TRP A 75 7.04 2.86 10.98
N TRP A 76 7.64 1.70 11.26
CA TRP A 76 8.88 1.61 12.06
C TRP A 76 10.02 2.43 11.46
N GLY A 77 10.24 2.33 10.14
CA GLY A 77 11.24 3.13 9.43
C GLY A 77 10.98 4.63 9.54
N LYS A 78 9.73 5.06 9.30
CA LYS A 78 9.30 6.46 9.46
C LYS A 78 9.49 6.93 10.91
N ALA A 79 9.16 6.11 11.89
CA ALA A 79 9.27 6.42 13.31
C ALA A 79 10.72 6.69 13.73
N ILE A 80 11.66 5.83 13.32
CA ILE A 80 13.10 5.99 13.60
C ILE A 80 13.66 7.27 12.98
N LEU A 81 13.20 7.64 11.78
CA LEU A 81 13.67 8.79 11.02
C LEU A 81 13.10 10.12 11.55
N ILE A 82 11.77 10.19 11.71
CA ILE A 82 11.04 11.44 12.00
C ILE A 82 11.04 11.74 13.50
N ARG A 83 11.02 10.71 14.35
CA ARG A 83 11.07 10.81 15.83
C ARG A 83 10.07 11.80 16.43
N ASN A 84 8.95 12.03 15.75
CA ASN A 84 7.88 12.94 16.17
C ASN A 84 6.53 12.27 15.93
N GLN A 85 5.91 11.81 17.02
CA GLN A 85 4.68 11.03 16.97
C GLN A 85 3.48 11.78 16.36
N PRO A 86 3.19 13.04 16.74
CA PRO A 86 2.11 13.81 16.10
C PRO A 86 2.31 13.98 14.59
N LEU A 87 3.54 14.29 14.15
CA LEU A 87 3.85 14.45 12.73
C LEU A 87 3.68 13.13 11.96
N LEU A 88 4.11 12.01 12.55
CA LEU A 88 3.91 10.69 11.96
C LEU A 88 2.42 10.35 11.81
N TRP A 89 1.60 10.75 12.78
CA TRP A 89 0.15 10.59 12.71
C TRP A 89 -0.48 11.43 11.61
N VAL A 90 -0.08 12.69 11.48
CA VAL A 90 -0.50 13.56 10.37
C VAL A 90 -0.10 12.96 9.02
N LEU A 91 1.13 12.42 8.91
CA LEU A 91 1.59 11.77 7.69
C LEU A 91 0.80 10.50 7.37
N SER A 92 0.43 9.69 8.37
CA SER A 92 -0.40 8.49 8.16
C SER A 92 -1.73 8.86 7.55
N ILE A 93 -2.44 9.81 8.17
CA ILE A 93 -3.70 10.33 7.64
C ILE A 93 -3.50 10.92 6.23
N GLY A 94 -2.38 11.60 6.00
CA GLY A 94 -2.03 12.15 4.69
C GLY A 94 -1.85 11.09 3.59
N PHE A 95 -1.27 9.93 3.92
CA PHE A 95 -1.14 8.80 2.99
C PHE A 95 -2.51 8.19 2.66
N GLU A 96 -3.37 7.94 3.66
CA GLU A 96 -4.73 7.45 3.42
C GLU A 96 -5.55 8.41 2.54
N LEU A 97 -5.42 9.73 2.77
CA LEU A 97 -6.09 10.73 1.95
C LEU A 97 -5.58 10.74 0.51
N MET A 98 -4.29 10.47 0.32
CA MET A 98 -3.69 10.33 -1.01
C MET A 98 -4.26 9.12 -1.73
N GLU A 99 -4.36 7.98 -1.05
CA GLU A 99 -4.92 6.74 -1.60
C GLU A 99 -6.41 6.91 -1.97
N LEU A 100 -7.20 7.49 -1.06
CA LEU A 100 -8.59 7.83 -1.33
C LEU A 100 -8.74 8.77 -2.55
N THR A 101 -7.82 9.74 -2.69
CA THR A 101 -7.83 10.67 -3.82
C THR A 101 -7.49 9.96 -5.13
N PHE A 102 -6.50 9.04 -5.12
CA PHE A 102 -5.96 8.41 -6.32
C PHE A 102 -6.54 7.03 -6.65
N ARG A 103 -7.50 6.51 -5.88
CA ARG A 103 -8.18 5.22 -6.16
C ARG A 103 -8.82 5.10 -7.55
N HIS A 104 -9.13 6.22 -8.20
CA HIS A 104 -9.66 6.24 -9.56
C HIS A 104 -8.56 6.09 -10.63
N MET A 105 -7.29 6.33 -10.27
CA MET A 105 -6.14 6.16 -11.16
C MET A 105 -5.48 4.79 -11.01
N LEU A 106 -5.54 4.21 -9.80
CA LEU A 106 -5.00 2.89 -9.50
C LEU A 106 -6.03 2.10 -8.64
N PRO A 107 -6.60 0.99 -9.17
CA PRO A 107 -7.60 0.18 -8.47
C PRO A 107 -7.12 -0.39 -7.13
N ASN A 108 -5.81 -0.60 -6.96
CA ASN A 108 -5.22 -1.09 -5.71
C ASN A 108 -5.48 -0.15 -4.53
N PHE A 109 -5.56 1.17 -4.75
CA PHE A 109 -5.86 2.14 -3.67
C PHE A 109 -7.36 2.22 -3.34
N ASN A 110 -8.21 1.45 -4.03
CA ASN A 110 -9.61 1.36 -3.64
C ASN A 110 -9.73 0.33 -2.53
N GLU A 111 -9.59 0.78 -1.28
CA GLU A 111 -9.63 -0.02 -0.07
C GLU A 111 -10.92 0.18 0.73
N CYS A 112 -11.11 -0.64 1.76
CA CYS A 112 -12.27 -0.54 2.63
C CYS A 112 -12.08 0.52 3.71
N TRP A 113 -13.17 1.18 4.10
CA TRP A 113 -13.11 2.22 5.15
C TRP A 113 -12.50 1.72 6.46
N TRP A 114 -12.73 0.44 6.81
CA TRP A 114 -12.20 -0.16 8.03
C TRP A 114 -10.73 -0.55 7.89
N ASP A 115 -10.25 -0.74 6.66
CA ASP A 115 -8.85 -0.99 6.37
C ASP A 115 -8.05 0.29 6.66
N SER A 116 -8.34 1.35 5.90
CA SER A 116 -7.69 2.66 6.00
C SER A 116 -7.76 3.27 7.40
N ILE A 117 -8.92 3.19 8.08
CA ILE A 117 -9.10 3.81 9.41
C ILE A 117 -8.59 2.90 10.53
N ILE A 118 -9.02 1.64 10.55
CA ILE A 118 -8.77 0.76 11.70
C ILE A 118 -7.46 0.01 11.53
N LEU A 119 -7.25 -0.64 10.38
CA LEU A 119 -6.04 -1.43 10.16
C LEU A 119 -4.82 -0.52 9.97
N ASP A 120 -4.88 0.43 9.06
CA ASP A 120 -3.69 1.21 8.69
C ASP A 120 -3.40 2.32 9.69
N ILE A 121 -4.32 3.27 9.90
CA ILE A 121 -4.11 4.38 10.85
C ILE A 121 -4.00 3.89 12.30
N LEU A 122 -4.95 3.08 12.79
CA LEU A 122 -5.06 2.79 14.22
C LEU A 122 -4.26 1.59 14.69
N ILE A 123 -4.01 0.59 13.84
CA ILE A 123 -3.27 -0.61 14.22
C ILE A 123 -1.83 -0.51 13.71
N CYS A 124 -1.61 -0.57 12.40
CA CYS A 124 -0.28 -0.63 11.80
C CYS A 124 0.55 0.63 12.12
N ASN A 125 -0.07 1.82 12.07
CA ASN A 125 0.58 3.10 12.31
C ASN A 125 0.47 3.61 13.77
N TRP A 126 0.10 2.76 14.73
CA TRP A 126 0.12 3.12 16.16
C TRP A 126 1.14 2.31 16.98
N PHE A 127 1.63 1.18 16.46
CA PHE A 127 2.63 0.36 17.13
C PHE A 127 3.96 1.12 17.25
N GLY A 128 4.41 1.40 18.48
CA GLY A 128 5.70 2.06 18.72
C GLY A 128 5.70 3.21 19.74
N LYS A 129 4.61 3.42 20.48
CA LYS A 129 4.55 4.42 21.55
C LYS A 129 5.36 3.96 22.78
N ASN A 130 6.67 4.24 22.78
CA ASN A 130 7.51 4.26 23.98
C ASN A 130 8.22 5.62 24.06
#